data_AF-A0A2H0Q620-F1
#
_entry.id   AF-A0A2H0Q620-F1
#
_cell.length_a   1.000
_cell.length_b   1.000
_cell.length_c   1.000
_cell.angle_alpha   90.00
_cell.angle_beta   90.00
_cell.angle_gamma   90.00
#
_symmetry.space_group_name_H-M   'P 1'
#
loop_
_entity.id
_entity.type
_entity.pdbx_description
1 polymer ?
#
loop_
_entity_poly.entity_id
_entity_poly.type
_entity_poly.pdbx_seq_one_letter_code
_entity_poly.pdbx_strand_id
1 'polypeptide(L)'
;MKKIIFALFVLSATTQAFSQQEEKPRYGNIGPAYIGGMEFWPFDDSIPGSPYPDRVLWSYGEGSDPAKACMLKGNKQLVKWLEDPQSPVAVALKEYAEIGGTSSFFQWTNDYTKAPSQAARGTRKSRVWWWSGSGSETSGWLKYESTVLPDGTCQNPKEDQIVSYLESRYHLFGAVTPSRVDNQRRREGSESSPQSESHPQSESSSSSDGR
;
A
#
# COMPACT_ATOMS: atom_id res chain seq x y z
N MET A 1 23.22 5.47 -74.50
CA MET A 1 22.47 4.58 -73.58
C MET A 1 23.15 4.59 -72.22
N LYS A 2 22.59 5.29 -71.22
CA LYS A 2 23.16 5.39 -69.85
C LYS A 2 22.50 4.35 -68.96
N LYS A 3 23.29 3.43 -68.38
CA LYS A 3 22.81 2.44 -67.40
C LYS A 3 22.94 3.06 -66.00
N ILE A 4 21.81 3.15 -65.30
CA ILE A 4 21.74 3.57 -63.90
C ILE A 4 21.87 2.30 -63.04
N ILE A 5 22.86 2.27 -62.16
CA ILE A 5 23.06 1.20 -61.18
C ILE A 5 22.35 1.62 -59.90
N PHE A 6 21.29 0.89 -59.54
CA PHE A 6 20.62 1.03 -58.24
C PHE A 6 21.40 0.23 -57.20
N ALA A 7 21.97 0.93 -56.22
CA ALA A 7 22.55 0.31 -55.03
C ALA A 7 21.44 0.00 -54.02
N LEU A 8 21.21 -1.29 -53.76
CA LEU A 8 20.34 -1.75 -52.67
C LEU A 8 21.07 -1.57 -51.34
N PHE A 9 20.60 -0.63 -50.51
CA PHE A 9 20.98 -0.56 -49.10
C PHE A 9 20.15 -1.56 -48.31
N VAL A 10 20.79 -2.64 -47.86
CA VAL A 10 20.20 -3.58 -46.90
C VAL A 10 20.35 -2.99 -45.50
N LEU A 11 19.29 -2.36 -44.97
CA LEU A 11 19.23 -2.01 -43.55
C LEU A 11 19.07 -3.29 -42.74
N SER A 12 20.15 -3.73 -42.09
CA SER A 12 20.08 -4.75 -41.04
C SER A 12 19.46 -4.11 -39.80
N ALA A 13 18.16 -4.32 -39.59
CA ALA A 13 17.51 -4.00 -38.33
C ALA A 13 17.97 -5.00 -37.27
N THR A 14 18.97 -4.64 -36.47
CA THR A 14 19.29 -5.34 -35.23
C THR A 14 18.12 -5.15 -34.27
N THR A 15 17.22 -6.13 -34.20
CA THR A 15 16.26 -6.26 -33.11
C THR A 15 17.04 -6.54 -31.84
N GLN A 16 17.34 -5.50 -31.06
CA GLN A 16 17.75 -5.67 -29.67
C GLN A 16 16.59 -6.36 -28.95
N ALA A 17 16.72 -7.67 -28.75
CA ALA A 17 15.89 -8.41 -27.83
C ALA A 17 16.17 -7.85 -26.44
N PHE A 18 15.39 -6.84 -26.04
CA PHE A 18 15.23 -6.49 -24.64
C PHE A 18 14.67 -7.75 -23.97
N SER A 19 15.55 -8.52 -23.35
CA SER A 19 15.17 -9.50 -22.35
C SER A 19 14.40 -8.73 -21.30
N GLN A 20 13.06 -8.73 -21.38
CA GLN A 20 12.21 -8.30 -20.29
C GLN A 20 12.53 -9.22 -19.13
N GLN A 21 13.44 -8.77 -18.27
CA GLN A 21 13.71 -9.42 -17.01
C GLN A 21 12.36 -9.46 -16.29
N GLU A 22 11.79 -10.65 -16.18
CA GLU A 22 10.50 -10.87 -15.56
C GLU A 22 10.55 -10.26 -14.16
N GLU A 23 9.83 -9.16 -13.97
CA GLU A 23 9.86 -8.42 -12.71
C GLU A 23 9.22 -9.29 -11.63
N LYS A 24 10.04 -9.71 -10.66
CA LYS A 24 9.58 -10.56 -9.56
C LYS A 24 9.11 -9.70 -8.39
N PRO A 25 8.13 -10.17 -7.60
CA PRO A 25 7.79 -9.54 -6.34
C PRO A 25 8.99 -9.49 -5.39
N ARG A 26 9.05 -8.42 -4.59
CA ARG A 26 10.05 -8.23 -3.54
C ARG A 26 9.56 -8.77 -2.20
N TYR A 27 10.50 -9.31 -1.43
CA TYR A 27 10.29 -9.90 -0.10
C TYR A 27 11.42 -9.47 0.83
N GLY A 28 11.29 -9.79 2.12
CA GLY A 28 12.27 -9.45 3.14
C GLY A 28 11.91 -8.15 3.87
N ASN A 29 12.91 -7.57 4.54
CA ASN A 29 12.75 -6.30 5.24
C ASN A 29 12.68 -5.15 4.23
N ILE A 30 11.63 -4.34 4.32
CA ILE A 30 11.39 -3.16 3.49
C ILE A 30 10.86 -2.07 4.43
N GLY A 31 11.68 -1.07 4.70
CA GLY A 31 11.36 -0.03 5.68
C GLY A 31 10.98 -0.61 7.04
N PRO A 32 9.82 -0.23 7.63
CA PRO A 32 9.41 -0.67 8.98
C PRO A 32 8.79 -2.08 9.02
N ALA A 33 8.73 -2.79 7.89
CA ALA A 33 7.98 -4.03 7.75
C ALA A 33 8.79 -5.15 7.10
N TYR A 34 8.33 -6.38 7.31
CA TYR A 34 8.82 -7.57 6.62
C TYR A 34 7.74 -8.12 5.69
N ILE A 35 8.06 -8.39 4.43
CA ILE A 35 7.19 -9.11 3.49
C ILE A 35 7.65 -10.57 3.43
N GLY A 36 6.87 -11.50 3.97
CA GLY A 36 7.30 -12.88 4.13
C GLY A 36 7.15 -13.76 2.90
N GLY A 37 5.94 -13.81 2.35
CA GLY A 37 5.63 -14.72 1.26
C GLY A 37 4.38 -14.32 0.51
N MET A 38 3.90 -15.27 -0.28
CA MET A 38 2.70 -15.09 -1.07
C MET A 38 1.91 -16.37 -1.25
N GLU A 39 0.64 -16.20 -1.60
CA GLU A 39 -0.25 -17.30 -1.92
C GLU A 39 -1.31 -16.85 -2.93
N PHE A 40 -1.73 -17.78 -3.77
CA PHE A 40 -2.87 -17.64 -4.65
C PHE A 40 -3.97 -18.61 -4.26
N TRP A 41 -5.18 -18.09 -4.27
CA TRP A 41 -6.40 -18.81 -3.93
C TRP A 41 -7.34 -18.74 -5.15
N PRO A 42 -7.18 -19.68 -6.10
CA PRO A 42 -8.01 -19.73 -7.28
C PRO A 42 -9.41 -20.23 -6.96
N PHE A 43 -10.41 -19.49 -7.44
CA PHE A 43 -11.79 -19.94 -7.52
C PHE A 43 -12.02 -20.56 -8.91
N ASP A 44 -12.30 -21.85 -8.94
CA ASP A 44 -12.56 -22.63 -10.16
C ASP A 44 -13.69 -23.65 -9.89
N ASP A 45 -14.95 -23.30 -10.17
CA ASP A 45 -16.12 -24.14 -9.86
C ASP A 45 -16.22 -25.39 -10.75
N SER A 46 -15.39 -25.48 -11.80
CA SER A 46 -15.27 -26.67 -12.63
C SER A 46 -14.47 -27.79 -11.94
N ILE A 47 -13.80 -27.50 -10.83
CA ILE A 47 -12.94 -28.45 -10.10
C ILE A 47 -13.59 -28.79 -8.74
N PRO A 48 -13.91 -30.07 -8.47
CA PRO A 48 -14.39 -30.50 -7.16
C PRO A 48 -13.40 -30.12 -6.04
N GLY A 49 -13.89 -29.53 -4.94
CA GLY A 49 -13.07 -29.07 -3.80
C GLY A 49 -12.57 -27.62 -3.89
N SER A 50 -12.83 -26.95 -5.02
CA SER A 50 -12.72 -25.51 -5.17
C SER A 50 -14.09 -24.86 -4.92
N PRO A 51 -14.16 -23.65 -4.35
CA PRO A 51 -13.09 -22.63 -4.31
C PRO A 51 -12.18 -22.65 -3.07
N TYR A 52 -12.58 -23.33 -2.00
CA TYR A 52 -11.86 -23.34 -0.73
C TYR A 52 -12.19 -24.61 0.05
N PRO A 53 -11.26 -25.18 0.85
CA PRO A 53 -9.86 -24.77 1.10
C PRO A 53 -8.80 -25.62 0.37
N ASP A 54 -9.17 -26.58 -0.46
CA ASP A 54 -8.26 -27.68 -0.84
C ASP A 54 -7.19 -27.31 -1.90
N ARG A 55 -7.21 -26.08 -2.43
CA ARG A 55 -6.27 -25.63 -3.48
C ARG A 55 -5.68 -24.26 -3.19
N VAL A 56 -4.61 -24.24 -2.41
CA VAL A 56 -3.75 -23.06 -2.19
C VAL A 56 -2.46 -23.23 -2.97
N LEU A 57 -2.05 -22.20 -3.71
CA LEU A 57 -0.79 -22.17 -4.45
C LEU A 57 0.18 -21.24 -3.73
N TRP A 58 1.36 -21.72 -3.35
CA TRP A 58 2.24 -21.05 -2.39
C TRP A 58 3.41 -20.31 -3.03
N SER A 59 3.52 -20.32 -4.36
CA SER A 59 4.61 -19.66 -5.08
C SER A 59 4.12 -18.76 -6.22
N TYR A 60 4.90 -17.72 -6.51
CA TYR A 60 4.60 -16.75 -7.59
C TYR A 60 4.31 -17.44 -8.93
N GLY A 61 5.09 -18.47 -9.26
CA GLY A 61 5.01 -19.16 -10.55
C GLY A 61 3.74 -19.99 -10.75
N GLU A 62 3.00 -20.30 -9.69
CA GLU A 62 1.81 -21.16 -9.77
C GLU A 62 0.51 -20.37 -10.06
N GLY A 63 0.49 -19.06 -9.79
CA GLY A 63 -0.68 -18.22 -10.06
C GLY A 63 -0.99 -18.11 -11.56
N SER A 64 -2.27 -17.89 -11.89
CA SER A 64 -2.65 -17.51 -13.26
C SER A 64 -1.97 -16.20 -13.68
N ASP A 65 -1.80 -15.96 -14.98
CA ASP A 65 -1.15 -14.72 -15.45
C ASP A 65 -1.86 -13.44 -14.95
N PRO A 66 -3.21 -13.34 -14.96
CA PRO A 66 -3.89 -12.19 -14.37
C PRO A 66 -3.63 -12.04 -12.87
N ALA A 67 -3.60 -13.14 -12.12
CA ALA A 67 -3.34 -13.13 -10.68
C ALA A 67 -1.90 -12.70 -10.37
N LYS A 68 -0.92 -13.26 -11.08
CA LYS A 68 0.50 -12.87 -10.98
C LYS A 68 0.70 -11.38 -11.29
N ALA A 69 0.05 -10.87 -12.33
CA ALA A 69 0.12 -9.47 -12.69
C ALA A 69 -0.50 -8.57 -11.60
N CYS A 70 -1.64 -8.98 -11.04
CA CYS A 70 -2.30 -8.22 -9.97
C CYS A 70 -1.49 -8.19 -8.67
N MET A 71 -0.96 -9.35 -8.26
CA MET A 71 -0.10 -9.46 -7.10
C MET A 71 1.17 -8.64 -7.27
N LEU A 72 1.84 -8.70 -8.43
CA LEU A 72 3.03 -7.89 -8.69
C LEU A 72 2.73 -6.39 -8.62
N LYS A 73 1.59 -5.95 -9.18
CA LYS A 73 1.13 -4.55 -9.06
C LYS A 73 0.92 -4.16 -7.60
N GLY A 74 0.30 -5.02 -6.80
CA GLY A 74 0.09 -4.81 -5.36
C GLY A 74 1.40 -4.77 -4.59
N ASN A 75 2.31 -5.71 -4.87
CA ASN A 75 3.65 -5.76 -4.28
C ASN A 75 4.40 -4.46 -4.49
N LYS A 76 4.49 -3.98 -5.74
CA LYS A 76 5.20 -2.74 -6.08
C LYS A 76 4.60 -1.54 -5.35
N GLN A 77 3.28 -1.49 -5.23
CA GLN A 77 2.58 -0.43 -4.51
C GLN A 77 2.91 -0.47 -3.00
N LEU A 78 2.81 -1.64 -2.37
CA LEU A 78 3.18 -1.82 -0.96
C LEU A 78 4.64 -1.47 -0.71
N VAL A 79 5.55 -1.98 -1.53
CA VAL A 79 6.99 -1.70 -1.46
C VAL A 79 7.25 -0.20 -1.53
N LYS A 80 6.62 0.50 -2.49
CA LYS A 80 6.77 1.96 -2.62
C LYS A 80 6.35 2.69 -1.35
N TRP A 81 5.24 2.28 -0.72
CA TRP A 81 4.82 2.85 0.56
C TRP A 81 5.82 2.55 1.68
N LEU A 82 6.32 1.32 1.76
CA LEU A 82 7.25 0.93 2.82
C LEU A 82 8.64 1.57 2.68
N GLU A 83 9.09 1.85 1.46
CA GLU A 83 10.39 2.50 1.21
C GLU A 83 10.39 4.00 1.51
N ASP A 84 9.23 4.65 1.43
CA ASP A 84 9.07 6.05 1.81
C ASP A 84 8.75 6.15 3.32
N PRO A 85 9.70 6.60 4.16
CA PRO A 85 9.48 6.69 5.61
C PRO A 85 8.42 7.72 6.00
N GLN A 86 8.01 8.61 5.08
CA GLN A 86 6.94 9.59 5.30
C GLN A 86 5.59 9.13 4.74
N SER A 87 5.51 7.95 4.12
CA SER A 87 4.22 7.45 3.66
C SER A 87 3.30 7.16 4.86
N PRO A 88 1.98 7.41 4.74
CA PRO A 88 1.01 7.07 5.78
C PRO A 88 1.10 5.62 6.26
N VAL A 89 1.34 4.66 5.36
CA VAL A 89 1.49 3.25 5.71
C VAL A 89 2.76 3.02 6.55
N ALA A 90 3.90 3.59 6.16
CA ALA A 90 5.15 3.41 6.91
C ALA A 90 5.06 4.03 8.31
N VAL A 91 4.47 5.22 8.44
CA VAL A 91 4.23 5.89 9.72
C VAL A 91 3.30 5.06 10.60
N ALA A 92 2.14 4.64 10.09
CA ALA A 92 1.17 3.84 10.85
C ALA A 92 1.76 2.49 11.32
N LEU A 93 2.59 1.84 10.49
CA LEU A 93 3.26 0.60 10.88
C LEU A 93 4.28 0.81 11.99
N LYS A 94 5.03 1.92 11.94
CA LYS A 94 5.98 2.27 13.00
C LYS A 94 5.25 2.52 14.31
N GLU A 95 4.19 3.32 14.31
CA GLU A 95 3.36 3.57 15.49
C GLU A 95 2.74 2.28 16.04
N TYR A 96 2.21 1.42 15.16
CA TYR A 96 1.66 0.12 15.54
C TYR A 96 2.72 -0.78 16.18
N ALA A 97 3.94 -0.77 15.65
CA ALA A 97 5.06 -1.53 16.22
C ALA A 97 5.51 -0.98 17.59
N GLU A 98 5.50 0.35 17.78
CA GLU A 98 5.86 1.00 19.05
C GLU A 98 4.92 0.61 20.20
N ILE A 99 3.66 0.26 19.89
CA ILE A 99 2.68 -0.24 20.88
C ILE A 99 2.64 -1.78 20.99
N GLY A 100 3.58 -2.48 20.36
CA GLY A 100 3.72 -3.94 20.45
C GLY A 100 3.03 -4.74 19.34
N GLY A 101 2.50 -4.08 18.31
CA GLY A 101 1.95 -4.73 17.13
C GLY A 101 3.01 -5.32 16.21
N THR A 102 2.64 -6.33 15.42
CA THR A 102 3.53 -6.90 14.40
C THR A 102 3.32 -6.19 13.05
N SER A 103 4.42 -5.79 12.39
CA SER A 103 4.43 -5.08 11.10
C SER A 103 4.78 -5.98 9.90
N SER A 104 4.33 -7.24 9.90
CA SER A 104 4.70 -8.20 8.86
C SER A 104 3.57 -8.47 7.89
N PHE A 105 3.87 -8.46 6.59
CA PHE A 105 2.90 -8.71 5.51
C PHE A 105 3.07 -10.08 4.89
N PHE A 106 1.95 -10.66 4.48
CA PHE A 106 1.90 -11.81 3.59
C PHE A 106 0.98 -11.48 2.41
N GLN A 107 1.44 -11.71 1.18
CA GLN A 107 0.67 -11.34 0.00
C GLN A 107 -0.34 -12.42 -0.35
N TRP A 108 -1.62 -12.08 -0.26
CA TRP A 108 -2.71 -12.99 -0.56
C TRP A 108 -3.33 -12.58 -1.89
N THR A 109 -3.56 -13.50 -2.83
CA THR A 109 -4.30 -13.18 -4.06
C THR A 109 -5.47 -14.11 -4.28
N ASN A 110 -6.67 -13.54 -4.27
CA ASN A 110 -7.88 -14.25 -4.67
C ASN A 110 -8.06 -14.14 -6.19
N ASP A 111 -8.05 -15.28 -6.87
CA ASP A 111 -8.16 -15.35 -8.32
C ASP A 111 -9.53 -15.88 -8.72
N TYR A 112 -10.42 -14.97 -9.12
CA TYR A 112 -11.78 -15.30 -9.58
C TYR A 112 -11.90 -15.36 -11.10
N THR A 113 -10.79 -15.44 -11.84
CA THR A 113 -10.83 -15.46 -13.33
C THR A 113 -11.66 -16.60 -13.91
N LYS A 114 -11.82 -17.69 -13.16
CA LYS A 114 -12.67 -18.83 -13.52
C LYS A 114 -13.95 -18.94 -12.70
N ALA A 115 -14.26 -17.94 -11.88
CA ALA A 115 -15.48 -17.91 -11.10
C ALA A 115 -16.66 -17.43 -11.96
N PRO A 116 -17.90 -17.85 -11.64
CA PRO A 116 -19.08 -17.29 -12.28
C PRO A 116 -19.19 -15.80 -11.92
N SER A 117 -19.73 -14.97 -12.83
CA SER A 117 -19.79 -13.51 -12.66
C SER A 117 -20.46 -13.07 -11.35
N GLN A 118 -21.41 -13.86 -10.85
CA GLN A 118 -22.08 -13.64 -9.56
C GLN A 118 -21.18 -13.77 -8.32
N ALA A 119 -20.08 -14.53 -8.41
CA ALA A 119 -19.12 -14.71 -7.32
C ALA A 119 -18.42 -13.38 -6.93
N ALA A 120 -18.34 -12.43 -7.86
CA ALA A 120 -17.82 -11.08 -7.59
C ALA A 120 -18.60 -10.35 -6.48
N ARG A 121 -19.86 -10.72 -6.21
CA ARG A 121 -20.66 -10.12 -5.13
C ARG A 121 -20.25 -10.59 -3.73
N GLY A 122 -19.59 -11.75 -3.64
CA GLY A 122 -19.13 -12.36 -2.39
C GLY A 122 -17.69 -11.99 -2.01
N THR A 123 -16.99 -11.22 -2.85
CA THR A 123 -15.61 -10.82 -2.56
C THR A 123 -15.56 -9.95 -1.32
N ARG A 124 -14.54 -10.14 -0.47
CA ARG A 124 -14.35 -9.33 0.74
C ARG A 124 -14.21 -7.86 0.37
N LYS A 125 -14.90 -6.99 1.11
CA LYS A 125 -14.77 -5.54 0.96
C LYS A 125 -13.45 -5.02 1.55
N SER A 126 -13.03 -5.59 2.68
CA SER A 126 -11.70 -5.32 3.23
C SER A 126 -10.68 -6.19 2.53
N ARG A 127 -9.59 -5.56 2.08
CA ARG A 127 -8.46 -6.23 1.44
C ARG A 127 -7.20 -6.26 2.31
N VAL A 128 -7.37 -5.90 3.58
CA VAL A 128 -6.35 -6.03 4.61
C VAL A 128 -6.99 -6.73 5.78
N TRP A 129 -6.35 -7.79 6.26
CA TRP A 129 -6.85 -8.54 7.41
C TRP A 129 -5.73 -9.27 8.14
N TRP A 130 -5.97 -9.63 9.39
CA TRP A 130 -5.02 -10.27 10.26
C TRP A 130 -5.15 -11.79 10.23
N TRP A 131 -4.03 -12.49 10.11
CA TRP A 131 -3.98 -13.94 10.24
C TRP A 131 -2.93 -14.36 11.27
N SER A 132 -3.30 -15.29 12.15
CA SER A 132 -2.37 -15.92 13.07
C SER A 132 -2.60 -17.41 13.11
N GLY A 133 -1.54 -18.19 12.84
CA GLY A 133 -1.61 -19.65 12.95
C GLY A 133 -1.85 -20.15 14.38
N SER A 134 -1.55 -19.33 15.40
CA SER A 134 -1.81 -19.64 16.80
C SER A 134 -3.16 -19.10 17.31
N GLY A 135 -3.87 -18.32 16.49
CA GLY A 135 -5.06 -17.58 16.92
C GLY A 135 -4.76 -16.30 17.72
N SER A 136 -3.49 -15.90 17.85
CA SER A 136 -3.12 -14.65 18.52
C SER A 136 -3.60 -13.42 17.75
N GLU A 137 -4.18 -12.47 18.47
CA GLU A 137 -4.59 -11.18 17.90
C GLU A 137 -3.43 -10.18 17.80
N THR A 138 -2.28 -10.48 18.39
CA THR A 138 -1.14 -9.53 18.48
C THR A 138 0.13 -10.05 17.81
N SER A 139 0.25 -11.37 17.60
CA SER A 139 1.31 -12.00 16.82
C SER A 139 0.77 -12.72 15.59
N GLY A 140 1.22 -12.31 14.41
CA GLY A 140 0.64 -12.78 13.14
C GLY A 140 1.08 -11.94 11.95
N TRP A 141 0.32 -12.07 10.87
CA TRP A 141 0.60 -11.46 9.57
C TRP A 141 -0.58 -10.59 9.13
N LEU A 142 -0.26 -9.42 8.61
CA LEU A 142 -1.17 -8.61 7.81
C LEU A 142 -1.25 -9.23 6.41
N LYS A 143 -2.39 -9.82 6.08
CA LYS A 143 -2.70 -10.28 4.74
C LYS A 143 -2.98 -9.07 3.85
N TYR A 144 -2.11 -8.83 2.88
CA TYR A 144 -2.30 -7.85 1.82
C TYR A 144 -3.01 -8.55 0.66
N GLU A 145 -4.32 -8.34 0.55
CA GLU A 145 -5.18 -9.10 -0.37
C GLU A 145 -5.35 -8.40 -1.71
N SER A 146 -4.71 -8.93 -2.75
CA SER A 146 -5.06 -8.65 -4.13
C SER A 146 -6.26 -9.51 -4.55
N THR A 147 -7.15 -8.95 -5.37
CA THR A 147 -8.29 -9.68 -5.94
C THR A 147 -8.29 -9.51 -7.45
N VAL A 148 -8.41 -10.60 -8.19
CA VAL A 148 -8.73 -10.58 -9.63
C VAL A 148 -10.16 -11.04 -9.80
N LEU A 149 -11.00 -10.19 -10.38
CA LEU A 149 -12.41 -10.47 -10.64
C LEU A 149 -12.59 -11.40 -11.86
N PRO A 150 -13.80 -11.96 -12.08
CA PRO A 150 -14.09 -12.80 -13.26
C PRO A 150 -13.81 -12.14 -14.61
N ASP A 151 -13.91 -10.80 -14.68
CA ASP A 151 -13.60 -10.02 -15.89
C ASP A 151 -12.09 -9.70 -16.03
N GLY A 152 -11.25 -10.21 -15.14
CA GLY A 152 -9.82 -9.93 -15.07
C GLY A 152 -9.47 -8.61 -14.37
N THR A 153 -10.44 -7.86 -13.86
CA THR A 153 -10.18 -6.61 -13.15
C THR A 153 -9.36 -6.88 -11.88
N CYS A 154 -8.16 -6.31 -11.84
CA CYS A 154 -7.29 -6.36 -10.67
C CYS A 154 -7.69 -5.28 -9.66
N GLN A 155 -7.80 -5.69 -8.40
CA GLN A 155 -8.12 -4.80 -7.30
C GLN A 155 -7.15 -5.05 -6.13
N ASN A 156 -6.40 -4.01 -5.75
CA ASN A 156 -5.44 -4.06 -4.64
C ASN A 156 -5.94 -3.24 -3.44
N PRO A 157 -5.40 -3.48 -2.24
CA PRO A 157 -5.58 -2.60 -1.09
C PRO A 157 -5.13 -1.17 -1.42
N LYS A 158 -5.88 -0.20 -0.90
CA LYS A 158 -5.49 1.21 -0.90
C LYS A 158 -4.73 1.57 0.38
N GLU A 159 -4.02 2.69 0.34
CA GLU A 159 -3.22 3.20 1.45
C GLU A 159 -4.07 3.41 2.72
N ASP A 160 -5.20 4.10 2.57
CA ASP A 160 -6.18 4.38 3.64
C ASP A 160 -6.73 3.09 4.27
N GLN A 161 -6.96 2.04 3.48
CA GLN A 161 -7.43 0.76 4.00
C GLN A 161 -6.42 0.10 4.94
N ILE A 162 -5.12 0.23 4.67
CA ILE A 162 -4.07 -0.33 5.54
C ILE A 162 -3.97 0.49 6.82
N VAL A 163 -3.90 1.81 6.69
CA VAL A 163 -3.80 2.74 7.83
C VAL A 163 -5.00 2.55 8.77
N SER A 164 -6.24 2.65 8.24
CA SER A 164 -7.44 2.45 9.06
C SER A 164 -7.54 1.06 9.66
N TYR A 165 -7.03 0.02 8.99
CA TYR A 165 -6.99 -1.32 9.56
C TYR A 165 -6.06 -1.40 10.77
N LEU A 166 -4.84 -0.84 10.67
CA LEU A 166 -3.87 -0.81 11.77
C LEU A 166 -4.42 -0.01 12.96
N GLU A 167 -4.92 1.21 12.72
CA GLU A 167 -5.51 2.07 13.75
C GLU A 167 -6.66 1.39 14.47
N SER A 168 -7.53 0.67 13.73
CA SER A 168 -8.66 -0.06 14.31
C SER A 168 -8.22 -1.13 15.31
N ARG A 169 -6.96 -1.59 15.26
CA ARG A 169 -6.40 -2.63 16.13
C ARG A 169 -5.66 -2.07 17.36
N TYR A 170 -5.53 -0.76 17.51
CA TYR A 170 -4.82 -0.15 18.65
C TYR A 170 -5.43 -0.57 19.99
N HIS A 171 -6.75 -0.78 20.04
CA HIS A 171 -7.46 -1.24 21.24
C HIS A 171 -6.97 -2.58 21.81
N LEU A 172 -6.27 -3.40 21.01
CA LEU A 172 -5.76 -4.71 21.43
C LEU A 172 -4.58 -4.62 22.41
N PHE A 173 -3.92 -3.47 22.52
CA PHE A 173 -2.70 -3.30 23.32
C PHE A 173 -2.94 -2.58 24.66
N GLY A 174 -4.20 -2.50 25.10
CA GLY A 174 -4.58 -1.75 26.30
C GLY A 174 -4.53 -0.23 26.08
N ALA A 175 -4.88 0.57 27.10
CA ALA A 175 -5.02 2.02 26.98
C ALA A 175 -3.67 2.76 26.79
N VAL A 176 -2.98 2.53 25.67
CA VAL A 176 -2.06 3.50 25.12
C VAL A 176 -2.93 4.54 24.45
N THR A 177 -3.35 5.54 25.21
CA THR A 177 -4.03 6.71 24.65
C THR A 177 -3.13 7.29 23.56
N PRO A 178 -3.59 7.46 22.32
CA PRO A 178 -2.83 8.13 21.26
C PRO A 178 -2.77 9.65 21.52
N SER A 179 -2.32 10.06 22.71
CA SER A 179 -2.14 11.48 23.07
C SER A 179 -0.79 12.03 22.58
N ARG A 180 0.05 11.21 21.93
CA ARG A 180 1.36 11.65 21.46
C ARG A 180 1.36 12.17 20.01
N VAL A 181 0.45 11.69 19.16
CA VAL A 181 0.39 12.08 17.74
C VAL A 181 -0.24 13.48 17.55
N ASP A 182 -1.25 13.84 18.35
CA ASP A 182 -1.86 15.18 18.27
C ASP A 182 -0.98 16.31 18.84
N ASN A 183 -0.09 15.99 19.79
CA ASN A 183 0.75 17.01 20.43
C ASN A 183 1.97 17.43 19.59
N GLN A 184 2.39 16.62 18.62
CA GLN A 184 3.53 16.97 17.76
C GLN A 184 3.09 17.91 16.62
N ARG A 185 1.91 17.69 16.04
CA ARG A 185 1.34 18.57 15.00
C ARG A 185 0.95 19.95 15.50
N ARG A 186 0.60 20.08 16.79
CA ARG A 186 0.24 21.36 17.41
C ARG A 186 1.45 22.22 17.80
N ARG A 187 2.63 21.62 18.00
CA ARG A 187 3.85 22.34 18.39
C ARG A 187 4.62 22.93 17.21
N GLU A 188 4.49 22.37 16.01
CA GLU A 188 5.14 22.93 14.81
C GLU A 188 4.33 24.08 14.17
N GLY A 189 3.10 24.34 14.63
CA GLY A 189 2.25 25.43 14.14
C GLY A 189 2.25 26.71 15.00
N SER A 190 2.99 26.76 16.11
CA SER A 190 2.88 27.84 17.10
C SER A 190 4.14 28.67 17.30
N GLU A 191 5.08 28.68 16.36
CA GLU A 191 6.34 29.44 16.51
C GLU A 191 6.62 30.34 15.29
N SER A 192 5.72 31.30 15.05
CA SER A 192 6.09 32.59 14.44
C SER A 192 4.98 33.63 14.62
N SER A 193 5.01 34.34 15.73
CA SER A 193 4.40 35.67 15.83
C SER A 193 5.30 36.53 16.71
N PRO A 194 6.06 37.48 16.13
CA PRO A 194 6.86 38.40 16.91
C PRO A 194 5.93 39.36 17.66
N GLN A 195 6.08 39.44 18.98
CA GLN A 195 5.49 40.48 19.80
C GLN A 195 6.12 41.83 19.42
N SER A 196 5.31 42.74 18.89
CA SER A 196 5.65 44.15 18.73
C SER A 196 5.60 44.85 20.09
N GLU A 197 6.76 45.29 20.57
CA GLU A 197 6.92 46.11 21.77
C GLU A 197 6.25 47.48 21.62
N SER A 198 5.55 47.88 22.67
CA SER A 198 4.98 49.20 22.89
C SER A 198 6.06 50.23 23.22
N HIS A 199 5.96 51.43 22.64
CA HIS A 199 6.62 52.64 23.13
C HIS A 199 5.56 53.70 23.48
N PRO A 200 5.71 54.42 24.60
CA PRO A 200 4.86 55.55 24.94
C PRO A 200 5.43 56.84 24.34
N GLN A 201 4.58 57.69 23.79
CA GLN A 201 4.89 59.11 23.57
C GLN A 201 3.92 59.99 24.36
N SER A 202 4.55 60.83 25.17
CA SER A 202 4.03 61.98 25.90
C SER A 202 3.94 63.23 25.01
N GLU A 203 3.27 64.26 25.54
CA GLU A 203 3.13 65.66 25.08
C GLU A 203 1.97 65.93 24.11
N SER A 204 1.28 67.08 24.10
CA SER A 204 1.08 68.21 25.01
C SER A 204 0.02 69.13 24.36
N SER A 205 -0.67 69.98 25.16
CA SER A 205 -1.41 71.22 24.76
C SER A 205 -2.65 71.05 23.84
N SER A 206 -3.69 71.90 23.81
CA SER A 206 -4.05 73.17 24.45
C SER A 206 -5.52 73.51 24.09
N SER A 207 -6.23 74.16 25.02
CA SER A 207 -7.24 75.23 24.86
C SER A 207 -8.29 75.21 23.72
N SER A 208 -9.58 75.26 24.10
CA SER A 208 -10.54 76.37 23.83
C SER A 208 -11.96 75.89 24.22
N ASP A 209 -12.58 76.46 25.26
CA ASP A 209 -13.49 77.62 25.25
C ASP A 209 -14.77 77.45 24.40
N GLY A 210 -15.93 77.65 25.03
CA GLY A 210 -17.17 77.95 24.30
C GLY A 210 -18.48 77.56 25.00
N ARG A 211 -18.91 78.41 25.96
CA ARG A 211 -20.29 78.73 26.39
C ARG A 211 -21.38 77.65 26.45
#